data_AF-A0A6A4FPS3-F1
#
_entry.id   AF-A0A6A4FPS3-F1
#
_cell.length_a   1.000
_cell.length_b   1.000
_cell.length_c   1.000
_cell.angle_alpha   90.00
_cell.angle_beta   90.00
_cell.angle_gamma   90.00
#
_symmetry.space_group_name_H-M   'P 1'
#
loop_
_entity.id
_entity.type
_entity.pdbx_description
1 polymer ?
#
loop_
_entity_poly.entity_id
_entity_poly.type
_entity_poly.pdbx_seq_one_letter_code
_entity_poly.pdbx_strand_id
1 'polypeptide(L)'
;MEEELEKLDFVYDVYQFRWDRIVLPALQEFYRVHGHTDVPESFVVPSGDEAWPKLTWGYRLGNIVGIIRRREVYSTQVAMSKEELDRIGFCYDISIAERDWTEKTLPSIRVYRQVFGNCIIPKLFIVPSCPPWPEKAWGMPLGVAVCDIRVGKTYVGQVARDKDVLDLVLY
;
A
#
# COMPACT_ATOMS: atom_id res chain seq x y z
N MET A 1 9.02 -42.29 15.52
CA MET A 1 8.02 -41.71 14.59
C MET A 1 8.17 -40.19 14.55
N GLU A 2 8.25 -39.52 15.71
CA GLU A 2 8.55 -38.08 15.79
C GLU A 2 9.95 -37.71 15.27
N GLU A 3 10.99 -38.48 15.59
CA GLU A 3 12.37 -38.25 15.08
C GLU A 3 12.52 -38.35 13.55
N GLU A 4 11.65 -39.12 12.87
CA GLU A 4 11.65 -39.24 11.41
C GLU A 4 10.92 -38.07 10.75
N LEU A 5 9.90 -37.51 11.43
CA LEU A 5 9.18 -36.32 10.97
C LEU A 5 10.02 -35.05 11.17
N GLU A 6 10.84 -34.97 12.22
CA GLU A 6 11.82 -33.89 12.40
C GLU A 6 12.90 -33.91 11.30
N LYS A 7 13.38 -35.09 10.89
CA LYS A 7 14.32 -35.21 9.76
C LYS A 7 13.73 -34.80 8.41
N LEU A 8 12.41 -34.81 8.28
CA LEU A 8 11.69 -34.43 7.06
C LEU A 8 11.28 -32.95 7.05
N ASP A 9 11.69 -32.16 8.06
CA ASP A 9 11.28 -30.76 8.26
C ASP A 9 9.74 -30.64 8.19
N PHE A 10 9.05 -31.60 8.83
CA PHE A 10 7.60 -31.72 8.72
C PHE A 10 6.91 -30.50 9.31
N VAL A 11 6.20 -29.76 8.46
CA VAL A 11 5.53 -28.53 8.82
C VAL A 11 4.18 -28.84 9.48
N TYR A 12 4.12 -28.70 10.80
CA TYR A 12 2.88 -28.87 11.57
C TYR A 12 1.93 -27.66 11.43
N ASP A 13 2.48 -26.45 11.35
CA ASP A 13 1.71 -25.23 11.09
C ASP A 13 2.14 -24.60 9.75
N VAL A 14 1.36 -24.91 8.71
CA VAL A 14 1.60 -24.42 7.35
C VAL A 14 1.46 -22.90 7.27
N TYR A 15 0.61 -22.28 8.09
CA TYR A 15 0.45 -20.82 8.09
C TYR A 15 1.64 -20.14 8.73
N GLN A 16 2.09 -20.64 9.89
CA GLN A 16 3.29 -20.11 10.56
C GLN A 16 4.53 -20.29 9.68
N PHE A 17 4.72 -21.47 9.09
CA PHE A 17 5.83 -21.71 8.17
C PHE A 17 5.81 -20.77 6.96
N ARG A 18 4.65 -20.60 6.31
CA ARG A 18 4.54 -19.68 5.17
C ARG A 18 4.82 -18.25 5.59
N TRP A 19 4.35 -17.84 6.76
CA TRP A 19 4.62 -16.50 7.27
C TRP A 19 6.12 -16.28 7.48
N ASP A 20 6.77 -17.15 8.23
CA ASP A 20 8.17 -17.01 8.64
C ASP A 20 9.16 -17.20 7.48
N ARG A 21 8.83 -18.09 6.52
CA ARG A 21 9.74 -18.45 5.42
C ARG A 21 9.47 -17.72 4.12
N ILE A 22 8.25 -17.20 3.93
CA ILE A 22 7.83 -16.62 2.66
C ILE A 22 7.32 -15.19 2.82
N VAL A 23 6.23 -14.99 3.57
CA VAL A 23 5.52 -13.71 3.59
C VAL A 23 6.35 -12.60 4.24
N LEU A 24 6.84 -12.84 5.46
CA LEU A 24 7.60 -11.83 6.21
C LEU A 24 8.96 -11.54 5.55
N PRO A 25 9.77 -12.55 5.15
CA PRO A 25 11.02 -12.28 4.43
C PRO A 25 10.81 -11.53 3.11
N ALA A 26 9.77 -11.86 2.35
CA ALA A 26 9.46 -11.14 1.10
C ALA A 26 9.03 -9.69 1.37
N LEU A 27 8.28 -9.43 2.45
CA LEU A 27 7.91 -8.07 2.86
C LEU A 27 9.12 -7.24 3.28
N GLN A 28 10.01 -7.82 4.09
CA GLN A 28 11.25 -7.17 4.52
C GLN A 28 12.12 -6.80 3.32
N GLU A 29 12.24 -7.72 2.36
CA GLU A 29 13.05 -7.49 1.18
C GLU A 29 12.42 -6.44 0.24
N PHE A 30 11.10 -6.48 0.07
CA PHE A 30 10.37 -5.44 -0.64
C PHE A 30 10.64 -4.06 -0.01
N TYR A 31 10.57 -3.97 1.33
CA TYR A 31 10.88 -2.73 2.05
C TYR A 31 12.34 -2.31 1.84
N ARG A 32 13.29 -3.25 1.86
CA ARG A 32 14.72 -2.96 1.64
C ARG A 32 14.99 -2.40 0.25
N VAL A 33 14.34 -2.94 -0.77
CA VAL A 33 14.52 -2.55 -2.18
C VAL A 33 13.77 -1.25 -2.51
N HIS A 34 12.56 -1.06 -1.99
CA HIS A 34 11.67 0.04 -2.37
C HIS A 34 11.56 1.17 -1.33
N GLY A 35 12.02 0.94 -0.10
CA GLY A 35 11.92 1.90 1.01
C GLY A 35 10.51 2.04 1.61
N HIS A 36 9.54 1.23 1.17
CA HIS A 36 8.17 1.23 1.65
C HIS A 36 7.53 -0.15 1.52
N THR A 37 6.41 -0.40 2.21
CA THR A 37 5.64 -1.66 2.14
C THR A 37 4.38 -1.56 1.28
N ASP A 38 4.26 -0.54 0.43
CA ASP A 38 3.14 -0.37 -0.50
C ASP A 38 3.28 -1.33 -1.70
N VAL A 39 3.15 -2.62 -1.43
CA VAL A 39 3.26 -3.69 -2.44
C VAL A 39 2.08 -3.61 -3.41
N PRO A 40 2.31 -3.41 -4.72
CA PRO A 40 1.25 -3.43 -5.73
C PRO A 40 0.53 -4.79 -5.76
N GLU A 41 -0.78 -4.82 -5.99
CA GLU A 41 -1.57 -6.07 -5.96
C GLU A 41 -1.07 -7.14 -6.96
N SER A 42 -0.59 -6.71 -8.13
CA SER A 42 -0.04 -7.59 -9.16
C SER A 42 1.42 -7.98 -8.93
N PHE A 43 2.06 -7.50 -7.86
CA PHE A 43 3.48 -7.76 -7.62
C PHE A 43 3.72 -9.24 -7.32
N VAL A 44 4.67 -9.80 -8.06
CA VAL A 44 5.19 -11.15 -7.90
C VAL A 44 6.68 -11.04 -7.66
N VAL A 45 7.18 -11.76 -6.66
CA VAL A 45 8.61 -11.76 -6.33
C VAL A 45 9.41 -12.26 -7.55
N PRO A 46 10.41 -11.49 -8.03
CA PRO A 46 11.27 -11.90 -9.13
C PRO A 46 11.95 -13.24 -8.88
N SER A 47 11.97 -14.10 -9.89
CA SER A 47 12.73 -15.36 -9.83
C SER A 47 14.14 -15.14 -10.39
N GLY A 48 15.17 -15.69 -9.75
CA GLY A 48 16.56 -15.54 -10.18
C GLY A 48 17.26 -14.28 -9.67
N ASP A 49 16.58 -13.44 -8.89
CA ASP A 49 17.17 -12.27 -8.25
C ASP A 49 17.65 -12.63 -6.84
N GLU A 50 18.98 -12.53 -6.63
CA GLU A 50 19.64 -12.87 -5.37
C GLU A 50 19.29 -11.91 -4.23
N ALA A 51 18.73 -10.72 -4.53
CA ALA A 51 18.18 -9.86 -3.50
C ALA A 51 17.05 -10.57 -2.72
N TRP A 52 16.31 -11.47 -3.37
CA TRP A 52 15.16 -12.15 -2.78
C TRP A 52 15.52 -13.55 -2.29
N PRO A 53 15.07 -13.96 -1.09
CA PRO A 53 15.24 -15.33 -0.64
C PRO A 53 14.63 -16.32 -1.63
N LYS A 54 15.33 -17.40 -1.98
CA LYS A 54 14.87 -18.35 -3.02
C LYS A 54 13.47 -18.91 -2.79
N LEU A 55 13.06 -19.07 -1.53
CA LEU A 55 11.72 -19.55 -1.17
C LEU A 55 10.59 -18.55 -1.47
N THR A 56 10.92 -17.27 -1.67
CA THR A 56 9.93 -16.23 -1.98
C THR A 56 9.73 -16.05 -3.48
N TRP A 57 10.62 -16.58 -4.31
CA TRP A 57 10.57 -16.42 -5.77
C TRP A 57 9.25 -16.90 -6.38
N GLY A 58 8.66 -16.08 -7.25
CA GLY A 58 7.37 -16.38 -7.89
C GLY A 58 6.16 -16.23 -6.97
N TYR A 59 6.35 -15.87 -5.70
CA TYR A 59 5.26 -15.67 -4.76
C TYR A 59 4.48 -14.40 -5.09
N ARG A 60 3.14 -14.50 -5.14
CA ARG A 60 2.24 -13.37 -5.40
C ARG A 60 2.07 -12.50 -4.15
N LEU A 61 3.17 -11.89 -3.72
CA LEU A 61 3.24 -11.11 -2.49
C LEU A 61 2.20 -9.99 -2.46
N GLY A 62 1.99 -9.29 -3.58
CA GLY A 62 1.02 -8.21 -3.68
C GLY A 62 -0.41 -8.61 -3.31
N ASN A 63 -0.86 -9.74 -3.85
CA ASN A 63 -2.18 -10.28 -3.56
C ASN A 63 -2.31 -10.68 -2.08
N ILE A 64 -1.31 -11.38 -1.53
CA ILE A 64 -1.30 -11.82 -0.13
C ILE A 64 -1.30 -10.62 0.83
N VAL A 65 -0.51 -9.59 0.55
CA VAL A 65 -0.50 -8.34 1.33
C VAL A 65 -1.87 -7.66 1.28
N GLY A 66 -2.54 -7.66 0.14
CA GLY A 66 -3.91 -7.18 0.01
C GLY A 66 -4.88 -7.92 0.93
N ILE A 67 -4.80 -9.25 0.99
CA ILE A 67 -5.66 -10.10 1.84
C ILE A 67 -5.33 -9.90 3.33
N ILE A 68 -4.04 -9.77 3.69
CA ILE A 68 -3.60 -9.45 5.07
C ILE A 68 -4.20 -8.11 5.53
N ARG A 69 -4.17 -7.08 4.69
CA ARG A 69 -4.74 -5.75 4.98
C ARG A 69 -6.27 -5.80 5.16
N ARG A 70 -6.95 -6.69 4.45
CA ARG A 70 -8.39 -6.94 4.66
C ARG A 70 -8.68 -7.75 5.92
N ARG A 71 -7.64 -8.15 6.67
CA ARG A 71 -7.71 -8.98 7.88
C ARG A 71 -8.38 -10.34 7.64
N GLU A 72 -8.29 -10.83 6.40
CA GLU A 72 -8.91 -12.09 5.97
C GLU A 72 -8.03 -13.31 6.31
N VAL A 73 -6.70 -13.12 6.42
CA VAL A 73 -5.71 -14.19 6.70
C VAL A 73 -4.57 -13.69 7.59
N TYR A 74 -3.83 -14.63 8.20
CA TYR A 74 -2.62 -14.39 9.01
C TYR A 74 -2.82 -13.45 10.22
N SER A 75 -4.03 -13.32 10.76
CA SER A 75 -4.31 -12.43 11.90
C SER A 75 -3.44 -12.74 13.13
N THR A 76 -3.25 -14.02 13.45
CA THR A 76 -2.36 -14.47 14.55
C THR A 76 -0.90 -14.11 14.27
N GLN A 77 -0.41 -14.39 13.05
CA GLN A 77 0.98 -14.13 12.68
C GLN A 77 1.29 -12.62 12.64
N VAL A 78 0.36 -11.82 12.12
CA VAL A 78 0.46 -10.35 12.12
C VAL A 78 0.55 -9.81 13.55
N ALA A 79 -0.27 -10.35 14.47
CA ALA A 79 -0.21 -9.96 15.87
C ALA A 79 1.13 -10.36 16.53
N MET A 80 1.64 -11.55 16.22
CA MET A 80 2.93 -12.04 16.74
C MET A 80 4.12 -11.26 16.18
N SER A 81 4.07 -10.82 14.92
CA SER A 81 5.15 -10.08 14.24
C SER A 81 4.93 -8.56 14.23
N LYS A 82 4.07 -8.03 15.11
CA LYS A 82 3.69 -6.62 15.12
C LYS A 82 4.89 -5.66 15.17
N GLU A 83 5.85 -5.93 16.05
CA GLU A 83 7.04 -5.05 16.19
C GLU A 83 7.87 -5.00 14.90
N GLU A 84 7.98 -6.11 14.18
CA GLU A 84 8.70 -6.19 12.91
C GLU A 84 7.96 -5.41 11.82
N LEU A 85 6.65 -5.63 11.73
CA LEU A 85 5.78 -4.95 10.79
C LEU A 85 5.76 -3.43 11.04
N ASP A 86 5.75 -3.00 12.30
CA ASP A 86 5.85 -1.58 12.68
C ASP A 86 7.20 -1.00 12.26
N ARG A 87 8.31 -1.76 12.42
CA ARG A 87 9.66 -1.33 12.03
C ARG A 87 9.79 -1.08 10.53
N ILE A 88 9.20 -1.94 9.70
CA ILE A 88 9.19 -1.78 8.24
C ILE A 88 8.07 -0.83 7.75
N GLY A 89 7.31 -0.23 8.66
CA GLY A 89 6.22 0.70 8.33
C GLY A 89 5.04 0.03 7.62
N PHE A 90 4.78 -1.24 7.91
CA PHE A 90 3.67 -1.98 7.32
C PHE A 90 2.33 -1.35 7.71
N CYS A 91 1.60 -0.88 6.71
CA CYS A 91 0.29 -0.29 6.92
C CYS A 91 -0.79 -1.36 7.01
N TYR A 92 -1.40 -1.50 8.20
CA TYR A 92 -2.42 -2.50 8.51
C TYR A 92 -3.81 -2.13 8.01
N ASP A 93 -4.16 -0.84 8.04
CA ASP A 93 -5.58 -0.41 8.01
C ASP A 93 -6.00 0.35 6.74
N ILE A 94 -5.05 0.71 5.88
CA ILE A 94 -5.28 1.65 4.80
C ILE A 94 -4.83 0.98 3.50
N SER A 95 -5.78 0.75 2.60
CA SER A 95 -5.45 0.36 1.21
C SER A 95 -4.50 1.41 0.60
N ILE A 96 -3.66 1.03 -0.37
CA ILE A 96 -2.79 2.00 -1.07
C ILE A 96 -3.60 3.20 -1.58
N ALA A 97 -4.82 2.95 -2.06
CA ALA A 97 -5.76 3.99 -2.44
C ALA A 97 -6.16 4.92 -1.28
N GLU A 98 -6.45 4.39 -0.10
CA GLU A 98 -6.78 5.18 1.09
C GLU A 98 -5.57 6.04 1.55
N ARG A 99 -4.34 5.51 1.43
CA ARG A 99 -3.12 6.24 1.76
C ARG A 99 -2.87 7.35 0.77
N ASP A 100 -2.89 7.04 -0.53
CA ASP A 100 -2.71 8.02 -1.59
C ASP A 100 -3.77 9.12 -1.51
N TRP A 101 -5.02 8.75 -1.21
CA TRP A 101 -6.08 9.71 -0.97
C TRP A 101 -5.76 10.66 0.19
N THR A 102 -5.39 10.09 1.34
CA THR A 102 -5.18 10.85 2.59
C THR A 102 -3.90 11.68 2.58
N GLU A 103 -2.81 11.14 2.06
CA GLU A 103 -1.48 11.75 2.11
C GLU A 103 -1.18 12.62 0.89
N LYS A 104 -1.81 12.35 -0.27
CA LYS A 104 -1.47 13.01 -1.54
C LYS A 104 -2.67 13.74 -2.15
N THR A 105 -3.71 13.01 -2.53
CA THR A 105 -4.82 13.53 -3.34
C THR A 105 -5.60 14.61 -2.60
N LEU A 106 -6.14 14.30 -1.43
CA LEU A 106 -6.98 15.22 -0.67
C LEU A 106 -6.22 16.47 -0.20
N PRO A 107 -4.99 16.36 0.37
CA PRO A 107 -4.20 17.55 0.72
C PRO A 107 -3.85 18.40 -0.52
N SER A 108 -3.53 17.77 -1.66
CA SER A 108 -3.22 18.53 -2.89
C SER A 108 -4.45 19.26 -3.44
N ILE A 109 -5.65 18.68 -3.38
CA ILE A 109 -6.89 19.38 -3.76
C ILE A 109 -7.13 20.59 -2.85
N ARG A 110 -6.90 20.45 -1.53
CA ARG A 110 -7.02 21.56 -0.57
C ARG A 110 -6.05 22.69 -0.89
N VAL A 111 -4.78 22.37 -1.16
CA VAL A 111 -3.76 23.34 -1.55
C VAL A 111 -4.13 24.02 -2.87
N TYR A 112 -4.58 23.26 -3.87
CA TYR A 112 -5.01 23.83 -5.14
C TYR A 112 -6.10 24.89 -4.94
N ARG A 113 -7.12 24.59 -4.13
CA ARG A 113 -8.15 25.59 -3.82
C ARG A 113 -7.60 26.82 -3.11
N GLN A 114 -6.72 26.63 -2.13
CA GLN A 114 -6.11 27.76 -1.41
C GLN A 114 -5.34 28.69 -2.35
N VAL A 115 -4.66 28.14 -3.36
CA VAL A 115 -3.84 28.90 -4.31
C VAL A 115 -4.69 29.54 -5.42
N PHE A 116 -5.64 28.81 -5.99
CA PHE A 116 -6.38 29.23 -7.19
C PHE A 116 -7.82 29.69 -6.94
N GLY A 117 -8.31 29.57 -5.70
CA GLY A 117 -9.66 29.96 -5.29
C GLY A 117 -10.78 29.07 -5.84
N ASN A 118 -10.45 27.99 -6.56
CA ASN A 118 -11.44 27.05 -7.13
C ASN A 118 -10.85 25.63 -7.19
N CYS A 119 -11.71 24.66 -7.53
CA CYS A 119 -11.33 23.24 -7.67
C CYS A 119 -11.45 22.71 -9.10
N ILE A 120 -11.39 23.60 -10.09
CA ILE A 120 -11.32 23.23 -11.50
C ILE A 120 -9.85 22.95 -11.83
N ILE A 121 -9.43 21.74 -11.47
CA ILE A 121 -8.06 21.27 -11.69
C ILE A 121 -7.94 20.82 -13.16
N PRO A 122 -7.06 21.43 -13.98
CA PRO A 122 -6.83 21.00 -15.35
C PRO A 122 -6.37 19.55 -15.40
N LYS A 123 -6.80 18.79 -16.41
CA LYS A 123 -6.45 17.36 -16.54
C LYS A 123 -4.93 17.10 -16.53
N LEU A 124 -4.15 18.02 -17.09
CA LEU A 124 -2.68 17.92 -17.16
C LEU A 124 -1.97 18.58 -15.97
N PHE A 125 -2.70 18.99 -14.94
CA PHE A 125 -2.09 19.59 -13.76
C PHE A 125 -1.26 18.55 -12.99
N ILE A 126 -0.01 18.90 -12.77
CA ILE A 126 0.97 18.13 -11.98
C ILE A 126 1.28 18.94 -10.74
N VAL A 127 1.30 18.28 -9.58
CA VAL A 127 1.63 18.92 -8.30
C VAL A 127 3.06 19.47 -8.34
N PRO A 128 3.24 20.79 -8.17
CA PRO A 128 4.56 21.40 -8.08
C PRO A 128 5.38 20.85 -6.91
N SER A 129 6.68 20.67 -7.12
CA SER A 129 7.63 20.17 -6.12
C SER A 129 8.09 21.28 -5.15
N CYS A 130 7.16 22.05 -4.60
CA CYS A 130 7.46 23.14 -3.68
C CYS A 130 6.33 23.38 -2.67
N PRO A 131 6.61 24.05 -1.53
CA PRO A 131 5.55 24.50 -0.63
C PRO A 131 4.56 25.45 -1.33
N PRO A 132 3.25 25.42 -1.00
CA PRO A 132 2.62 24.67 0.10
C PRO A 132 2.17 23.24 -0.28
N TRP A 133 2.59 22.70 -1.43
CA TRP A 133 2.18 21.38 -1.87
C TRP A 133 2.77 20.26 -0.99
N PRO A 134 2.01 19.20 -0.68
CA PRO A 134 2.49 18.11 0.14
C PRO A 134 3.63 17.37 -0.57
N GLU A 135 4.75 17.18 0.14
CA GLU A 135 5.97 16.58 -0.43
C GLU A 135 5.72 15.21 -1.05
N LYS A 136 4.87 14.41 -0.41
CA LYS A 136 4.49 13.08 -0.87
C LYS A 136 3.71 13.09 -2.20
N ALA A 137 3.14 14.22 -2.59
CA ALA A 137 2.41 14.37 -3.85
C ALA A 137 3.21 15.10 -4.92
N TRP A 138 4.44 15.55 -4.66
CA TRP A 138 5.25 16.24 -5.66
C TRP A 138 5.42 15.43 -6.95
N GLY A 139 5.16 16.05 -8.10
CA GLY A 139 5.19 15.37 -9.40
C GLY A 139 3.98 14.47 -9.68
N MET A 140 3.01 14.36 -8.76
CA MET A 140 1.79 13.58 -8.97
C MET A 140 0.90 14.26 -10.03
N PRO A 141 0.37 13.52 -11.02
CA PRO A 141 -0.60 14.04 -11.99
C PRO A 141 -1.99 14.17 -11.36
N LEU A 142 -2.14 15.13 -10.45
CA LEU A 142 -3.37 15.38 -9.69
C LEU A 142 -4.58 15.62 -10.62
N GLY A 143 -4.36 16.28 -11.77
CA GLY A 143 -5.43 16.53 -12.74
C GLY A 143 -6.06 15.25 -13.31
N VAL A 144 -5.26 14.20 -13.52
CA VAL A 144 -5.75 12.90 -13.99
C VAL A 144 -6.54 12.22 -12.88
N ALA A 145 -5.99 12.19 -11.66
CA ALA A 145 -6.66 11.61 -10.50
C ALA A 145 -8.04 12.26 -10.26
N VAL A 146 -8.12 13.60 -10.29
CA VAL A 146 -9.36 14.36 -10.11
C VAL A 146 -10.34 14.14 -11.26
N CYS A 147 -9.85 13.99 -12.49
CA CYS A 147 -10.70 13.62 -13.62
C CYS A 147 -11.34 12.24 -13.41
N ASP A 148 -10.55 11.25 -12.99
CA ASP A 148 -11.02 9.89 -12.71
C ASP A 148 -11.98 9.83 -11.51
N ILE A 149 -11.77 10.68 -10.50
CA ILE A 149 -12.69 10.89 -9.38
C ILE A 149 -14.05 11.40 -9.87
N ARG A 150 -14.06 12.43 -10.72
CA ARG A 150 -15.30 13.04 -11.25
C ARG A 150 -16.14 12.09 -12.07
N VAL A 151 -15.50 11.15 -12.78
CA VAL A 151 -16.21 10.09 -13.54
C VAL A 151 -16.51 8.85 -12.68
N GLY A 152 -16.18 8.86 -11.39
CA GLY A 152 -16.45 7.76 -10.46
C GLY A 152 -15.64 6.49 -10.73
N LYS A 153 -14.50 6.59 -11.42
CA LYS A 153 -13.65 5.43 -11.73
C LYS A 153 -12.73 5.02 -10.59
N THR A 154 -12.32 5.97 -9.76
CA THR A 154 -11.36 5.76 -8.67
C THR A 154 -11.80 6.51 -7.41
N TYR A 155 -11.28 6.09 -6.26
CA TYR A 155 -11.54 6.66 -4.94
C TYR A 155 -13.02 6.80 -4.55
N VAL A 156 -13.92 5.97 -5.11
CA VAL A 156 -15.38 6.10 -4.93
C VAL A 156 -15.78 6.07 -3.44
N GLY A 157 -15.19 5.16 -2.66
CA GLY A 157 -15.45 5.06 -1.22
C GLY A 157 -14.93 6.28 -0.44
N GLN A 158 -13.72 6.75 -0.78
CA GLN A 158 -13.09 7.90 -0.12
C GLN A 158 -13.84 9.20 -0.40
N VAL A 159 -14.26 9.41 -1.66
CA VAL A 159 -15.04 10.57 -2.07
C VAL A 159 -16.41 10.59 -1.39
N ALA A 160 -17.04 9.43 -1.21
CA ALA A 160 -18.31 9.34 -0.48
C ALA A 160 -18.14 9.65 1.01
N ARG A 161 -17.03 9.19 1.63
CA ARG A 161 -16.73 9.46 3.05
C ARG A 161 -16.39 10.93 3.30
N ASP A 162 -15.50 11.49 2.47
CA ASP A 162 -14.97 12.85 2.63
C ASP A 162 -15.79 13.87 1.82
N LYS A 163 -17.03 13.52 1.47
CA LYS A 163 -17.90 14.35 0.66
C LYS A 163 -18.11 15.73 1.27
N ASP A 164 -18.32 15.82 2.59
CA ASP A 164 -18.49 17.11 3.27
C ASP A 164 -17.23 17.99 3.18
N VAL A 165 -16.04 17.37 3.20
CA VAL A 165 -14.77 18.07 3.01
C VAL A 165 -14.64 18.57 1.57
N LEU A 166 -15.05 17.76 0.60
CA LEU A 166 -15.06 18.14 -0.81
C LEU A 166 -16.11 19.21 -1.10
N ASP A 167 -17.32 19.12 -0.53
CA ASP A 167 -18.39 20.09 -0.70
C ASP A 167 -18.01 21.44 -0.07
N LEU A 168 -17.37 21.44 1.10
CA LEU A 168 -16.75 22.64 1.69
C LEU A 168 -15.65 23.25 0.80
N VAL A 169 -15.08 22.46 -0.11
CA VAL A 169 -14.00 22.76 -1.05
C VAL A 169 -14.52 23.05 -2.48
N LEU A 170 -15.77 22.74 -2.79
CA LEU A 170 -16.35 22.84 -4.13
C LEU A 170 -17.35 24.00 -4.30
N TYR A 171 -17.72 24.71 -3.23
CA TYR A 171 -18.41 26.01 -3.24
C TYR A 171 -17.45 27.18 -3.00
#